data_AF-A0A661KCN9-F1
#
_entry.id   AF-A0A661KCN9-F1
#
_cell.length_a   1.000
_cell.length_b   1.000
_cell.length_c   1.000
_cell.angle_alpha   90.00
_cell.angle_beta   90.00
_cell.angle_gamma   90.00
#
_symmetry.space_group_name_H-M   'P 1'
#
loop_
_entity.id
_entity.type
_entity.pdbx_description
1 polymer ?
#
loop_
_entity_poly.entity_id
_entity_poly.type
_entity_poly.pdbx_seq_one_letter_code
_entity_poly.pdbx_strand_id
1 'polypeptide(L)'
;MSKMSKKHEKAKRYEQTKAKAHRGKHLGGPGKPDYERGNVKGEVKNWNKPLDSGTLRKLYQKGIREVENKGGFTSPAIELAKQKGIKLFQRGMKIT
;
A
#
# COMPACT_ATOMS: atom_id res chain seq x y z
N MET A 1 1.37 15.31 27.88
CA MET A 1 0.89 14.22 26.99
C MET A 1 0.08 14.84 25.86
N SER A 2 0.60 14.83 24.62
CA SER A 2 -0.04 15.53 23.50
C SER A 2 -1.28 14.76 23.01
N LYS A 3 -2.46 15.41 23.03
CA LYS A 3 -3.73 14.83 22.58
C LYS A 3 -3.69 14.61 21.06
N MET A 4 -3.48 13.36 20.65
CA MET A 4 -3.56 12.95 19.25
C MET A 4 -5.00 13.09 18.74
N SER A 5 -5.21 13.70 17.57
CA SER A 5 -6.55 13.98 17.05
C SER A 5 -7.30 12.70 16.63
N LYS A 6 -8.62 12.65 16.84
CA LYS A 6 -9.51 11.52 16.46
C LYS A 6 -9.36 11.05 15.01
N LYS A 7 -8.88 11.91 14.11
CA LYS A 7 -8.66 11.60 12.69
C LYS A 7 -7.46 10.66 12.49
N HIS A 8 -6.40 10.81 13.29
CA HIS A 8 -5.22 9.95 13.25
C HIS A 8 -5.50 8.54 13.77
N GLU A 9 -6.33 8.39 14.80
CA GLU A 9 -6.74 7.06 15.29
C GLU A 9 -7.50 6.25 14.24
N LYS A 10 -8.36 6.91 13.46
CA LYS A 10 -9.15 6.26 12.41
C LYS A 10 -8.27 5.75 11.27
N ALA A 11 -7.28 6.53 10.86
CA ALA A 11 -6.28 6.13 9.86
C ALA A 11 -5.46 4.93 10.35
N LYS A 12 -4.95 5.00 11.59
CA LYS A 12 -4.14 3.93 12.20
C LYS A 12 -4.91 2.61 12.35
N ARG A 13 -6.20 2.65 12.75
CA ARG A 13 -7.05 1.45 12.81
C ARG A 13 -7.30 0.85 11.44
N TYR A 14 -7.49 1.68 10.40
CA TYR A 14 -7.68 1.21 9.04
C TYR A 14 -6.42 0.50 8.51
N GLU A 15 -5.24 1.09 8.73
CA GLU A 15 -3.94 0.51 8.39
C GLU A 15 -3.69 -0.82 9.12
N GLN A 16 -3.99 -0.89 10.42
CA GLN A 16 -3.89 -2.14 11.20
C GLN A 16 -4.82 -3.24 10.68
N THR A 17 -6.03 -2.88 10.24
CA THR A 17 -7.02 -3.84 9.73
C THR A 17 -6.59 -4.39 8.37
N LYS A 18 -6.00 -3.54 7.51
CA LYS A 18 -5.48 -3.94 6.20
C LYS A 18 -4.20 -4.77 6.30
N ALA A 19 -3.29 -4.43 7.22
CA ALA A 19 -2.11 -5.25 7.50
C ALA A 19 -2.49 -6.68 7.95
N LYS A 20 -3.50 -6.82 8.81
CA LYS A 20 -4.06 -8.13 9.20
C LYS A 20 -4.67 -8.89 8.01
N ALA A 21 -5.41 -8.19 7.14
CA ALA A 21 -6.03 -8.81 5.96
C ALA A 21 -4.99 -9.40 4.97
N HIS A 22 -3.78 -8.83 4.92
CA HIS A 22 -2.67 -9.32 4.08
C HIS A 22 -1.74 -10.32 4.76
N ARG A 23 -2.05 -10.80 5.97
CA ARG A 23 -1.17 -11.64 6.80
C ARG A 23 0.23 -11.02 7.04
N GLY A 24 0.32 -9.69 7.02
CA GLY A 24 1.57 -8.94 7.17
C GLY A 24 1.76 -8.37 8.58
N LYS A 25 3.01 -8.21 9.01
CA LYS A 25 3.35 -7.53 10.28
C LYS A 25 3.24 -6.02 10.05
N HIS A 26 2.38 -5.35 10.82
CA HIS A 26 2.16 -3.89 10.72
C HIS A 26 3.37 -3.14 11.29
N LEU A 27 4.06 -2.35 10.47
CA LEU A 27 5.26 -1.59 10.85
C LEU A 27 5.01 -0.09 11.05
N GLY A 28 3.76 0.36 10.92
CA GLY A 28 3.32 1.75 10.82
C GLY A 28 4.20 2.78 11.53
N GLY A 29 4.64 3.78 10.77
CA GLY A 29 5.44 4.91 11.22
C GLY A 29 5.96 5.73 10.03
N PRO A 30 6.28 7.03 10.20
CA PRO A 30 6.80 7.85 9.11
C PRO A 30 8.07 7.22 8.52
N GLY A 31 8.07 6.99 7.20
CA GLY A 31 9.19 6.41 6.46
C GLY A 31 9.26 4.88 6.41
N LYS A 32 8.30 4.16 7.03
CA LYS A 32 8.21 2.69 7.00
C LYS A 32 7.08 2.20 6.09
N PRO A 33 7.21 1.01 5.46
CA PRO A 33 6.12 0.39 4.70
C PRO A 33 4.93 0.04 5.59
N ASP A 34 3.72 0.07 5.03
CA ASP A 34 2.47 -0.20 5.78
C ASP A 34 2.42 -1.62 6.34
N TYR A 35 3.00 -2.59 5.63
CA TYR A 35 3.17 -3.96 6.10
C TYR A 35 4.41 -4.64 5.49
N GLU A 36 4.91 -5.64 6.20
CA GLU A 36 5.87 -6.62 5.66
C GLU A 36 5.24 -8.02 5.63
N ARG A 37 5.37 -8.70 4.49
CA ARG A 37 4.97 -10.10 4.29
C ARG A 37 6.21 -10.94 4.01
N GLY A 38 6.83 -11.47 5.07
CA GLY A 38 8.18 -12.04 4.99
C GLY A 38 9.19 -10.95 4.65
N ASN A 39 9.96 -11.12 3.57
CA ASN A 39 10.93 -10.13 3.09
C ASN A 39 10.32 -9.06 2.15
N VAL A 40 9.01 -9.11 1.91
CA VAL A 40 8.33 -8.26 0.95
C VAL A 40 7.69 -7.06 1.66
N LYS A 41 8.08 -5.85 1.25
CA LYS A 41 7.49 -4.60 1.73
C LYS A 41 6.24 -4.25 0.91
N GLY A 42 5.16 -3.94 1.62
CA GLY A 42 3.86 -3.60 1.06
C GLY A 42 3.38 -2.21 1.48
N GLU A 43 2.69 -1.53 0.57
CA GLU A 43 2.05 -0.22 0.79
C GLU A 43 0.55 -0.33 0.50
N VAL A 44 -0.28 0.33 1.31
CA VAL A 44 -1.73 0.42 1.14
C VAL A 44 -2.12 1.90 0.97
N LYS A 45 -2.63 2.25 -0.20
CA LYS A 45 -3.28 3.55 -0.44
C LYS A 45 -4.79 3.41 -0.34
N ASN A 46 -5.40 4.15 0.58
CA ASN A 46 -6.86 4.24 0.69
C ASN A 46 -7.42 5.35 -0.22
N TRP A 47 -6.94 5.44 -1.46
CA TRP A 47 -7.40 6.46 -2.39
C TRP A 47 -8.61 5.95 -3.16
N ASN A 48 -9.63 6.80 -3.33
CA ASN A 48 -10.76 6.47 -4.21
C ASN A 48 -10.40 6.61 -5.70
N LYS A 49 -9.33 7.35 -6.02
CA LYS A 49 -8.80 7.49 -7.38
C LYS A 49 -7.80 6.38 -7.73
N PRO A 50 -7.64 6.02 -9.02
CA PRO A 50 -6.60 5.11 -9.46
C PRO A 50 -5.20 5.64 -9.13
N LEU A 51 -4.28 4.72 -8.84
CA LEU A 51 -2.88 5.03 -8.62
C LEU A 51 -2.14 5.07 -9.96
N ASP A 52 -1.39 6.15 -10.19
CA ASP A 52 -0.66 6.40 -11.43
C ASP A 52 0.75 5.76 -11.46
N SER A 53 1.33 5.62 -12.64
CA SER A 53 2.64 4.98 -12.84
C SER A 53 3.80 5.75 -12.19
N GLY A 54 3.70 7.08 -12.06
CA GLY A 54 4.70 7.90 -11.39
C GLY A 54 4.75 7.62 -9.88
N THR A 55 3.58 7.54 -9.25
CA THR A 55 3.45 7.11 -7.85
C THR A 55 3.98 5.69 -7.66
N LEU A 56 3.62 4.75 -8.55
CA LEU A 56 4.07 3.37 -8.46
C LEU A 56 5.61 3.25 -8.58
N ARG A 57 6.22 4.03 -9.48
CA ARG A 57 7.68 4.08 -9.64
C ARG A 57 8.40 4.54 -8.37
N LYS A 58 7.85 5.55 -7.69
CA LYS A 58 8.41 6.03 -6.41
C LYS A 58 8.32 4.96 -5.32
N LEU A 59 7.23 4.21 -5.27
CA LEU A 59 7.08 3.08 -4.33
C LEU A 59 8.09 1.97 -4.63
N TYR A 60 8.26 1.63 -5.90
CA TYR A 60 9.27 0.66 -6.34
C TYR A 60 10.69 1.05 -5.93
N GLN A 61 11.06 2.32 -6.11
CA GLN A 61 12.37 2.85 -5.70
C GLN A 61 12.61 2.75 -4.18
N LYS A 62 11.54 2.75 -3.38
CA LYS A 62 11.58 2.52 -1.93
C LYS A 62 11.66 1.04 -1.55
N GLY A 63 11.74 0.14 -2.53
CA GLY A 63 11.77 -1.31 -2.33
C GLY A 63 10.40 -1.93 -2.07
N ILE A 64 9.31 -1.19 -2.30
CA ILE A 64 7.95 -1.75 -2.20
C ILE A 64 7.69 -2.65 -3.40
N ARG A 65 7.24 -3.88 -3.13
CA ARG A 65 6.91 -4.88 -4.16
C ARG A 65 5.45 -5.30 -4.13
N GLU A 66 4.68 -4.85 -3.13
CA GLU A 66 3.22 -5.06 -3.05
C GLU A 66 2.52 -3.73 -2.84
N VAL A 67 1.51 -3.43 -3.65
CA VAL A 67 0.75 -2.18 -3.53
C VAL A 67 -0.73 -2.49 -3.58
N GLU A 68 -1.48 -2.10 -2.54
CA GLU A 68 -2.94 -2.09 -2.57
C GLU A 68 -3.46 -0.67 -2.80
N ASN A 69 -4.41 -0.49 -3.72
CA ASN A 69 -5.17 0.74 -3.81
C ASN A 69 -6.67 0.47 -3.93
N LYS A 70 -7.49 1.20 -3.16
CA LYS A 70 -8.96 1.04 -3.19
C LYS A 70 -9.57 1.43 -4.54
N GLY A 71 -9.05 2.50 -5.14
CA GLY A 71 -9.47 3.04 -6.44
C GLY A 71 -8.88 2.35 -7.66
N GLY A 72 -8.10 1.28 -7.48
CA GLY A 72 -7.44 0.56 -8.58
C GLY A 72 -6.21 1.28 -9.11
N PHE A 73 -5.83 1.01 -10.35
CA PHE A 73 -4.58 1.48 -10.96
C PHE A 73 -4.83 1.91 -12.40
N THR A 74 -4.07 2.88 -12.88
CA THR A 74 -4.11 3.26 -14.29
C THR A 74 -3.45 2.16 -15.15
N SER A 75 -3.81 2.07 -16.44
CA SER A 75 -3.18 1.09 -17.35
C SER A 75 -1.65 1.20 -17.38
N PRO A 76 -1.05 2.41 -17.45
CA PRO A 76 0.42 2.54 -17.37
C PRO A 76 1.02 2.05 -16.05
N ALA A 77 0.29 2.11 -14.94
CA ALA A 77 0.74 1.58 -13.66
C ALA A 77 0.72 0.05 -13.66
N ILE A 78 -0.31 -0.56 -14.27
CA ILE A 78 -0.42 -2.02 -14.41
C ILE A 78 0.70 -2.57 -15.30
N GLU A 79 0.99 -1.91 -16.42
CA GLU A 79 2.10 -2.29 -17.31
C GLU A 79 3.45 -2.19 -16.60
N LEU A 80 3.70 -1.08 -15.90
CA LEU A 80 4.91 -0.90 -15.10
C LEU A 80 5.03 -1.99 -14.02
N ALA A 81 3.94 -2.36 -13.37
CA ALA A 81 3.93 -3.42 -12.36
C ALA A 81 4.33 -4.77 -12.95
N LYS A 82 3.76 -5.15 -14.11
CA LYS A 82 4.12 -6.39 -14.82
C LYS A 82 5.60 -6.40 -15.20
N GLN A 83 6.12 -5.30 -15.75
CA GLN A 83 7.54 -5.17 -16.12
C GLN A 83 8.50 -5.26 -14.93
N LYS A 84 8.10 -4.76 -13.76
CA LYS A 84 8.94 -4.68 -12.56
C LYS A 84 8.66 -5.78 -11.52
N GLY A 85 7.73 -6.68 -11.81
CA GLY A 85 7.31 -7.75 -10.89
C GLY A 85 6.66 -7.23 -9.60
N ILE A 86 5.95 -6.10 -9.66
CA ILE A 86 5.20 -5.54 -8.52
C ILE A 86 3.83 -6.20 -8.50
N LYS A 87 3.38 -6.68 -7.33
CA LYS A 87 2.03 -7.22 -7.18
C LYS A 87 1.09 -6.09 -6.79
N LEU A 88 0.05 -5.92 -7.59
CA LEU A 88 -1.00 -4.96 -7.34
C LEU A 88 -2.23 -5.64 -6.76
N PHE A 89 -2.86 -4.97 -5.80
CA PHE A 89 -4.09 -5.42 -5.16
C PHE A 89 -5.15 -4.33 -5.22
N GLN A 90 -6.39 -4.70 -5.52
CA GLN A 90 -7.55 -3.84 -5.44
C GLN A 90 -8.57 -4.48 -4.52
N ARG A 91 -8.87 -3.81 -3.41
CA ARG A 91 -9.83 -4.29 -2.39
C ARG A 91 -9.53 -5.72 -1.93
N GLY A 92 -8.25 -6.05 -1.74
CA GLY A 92 -7.80 -7.39 -1.35
C GLY A 92 -7.64 -8.40 -2.50
N MET A 93 -8.05 -8.08 -3.73
CA MET A 93 -7.89 -8.97 -4.89
C MET A 93 -6.63 -8.62 -5.67
N LYS A 94 -5.81 -9.63 -5.99
CA LYS A 94 -4.61 -9.48 -6.83
C LYS A 94 -5.03 -9.25 -8.29
N ILE A 95 -4.47 -8.22 -8.95
CA ILE A 95 -4.81 -7.86 -10.34
C ILE A 95 -3.65 -8.04 -11.34
N THR A 96 -2.44 -8.30 -10.86
CA THR A 96 -1.22 -8.59 -11.66
C THR A 96 -0.57 -9.85 -11.14
#